data_AF-A0A0D0NLX9-F1
#
_entry.id   AF-A0A0D0NLX9-F1
#
_cell.length_a   1.000
_cell.length_b   1.000
_cell.length_c   1.000
_cell.angle_alpha   90.00
_cell.angle_beta   90.00
_cell.angle_gamma   90.00
#
_symmetry.space_group_name_H-M   'P 1'
#
loop_
_entity.id
_entity.type
_entity.pdbx_description
1 polymer ?
#
loop_
_entity_poly.entity_id
_entity_poly.type
_entity_poly.pdbx_seq_one_letter_code
_entity_poly.pdbx_strand_id
1 'polypeptide(L)'
;MEETHVRILEESLARHYPDAAGTGFADVFNNGTEDSAARSGEMVRRLVALERSQPQDEQAAYSKAVLTTIYFIYASYTDAGRFDLARRFLEASNSWKFIRRRERPLLAASLQWRWPGAAGFAILKEVDRLAARIRYPRAGKLVPELDNLRSLAPDGQP
;
A
#
# COMPACT_ATOMS: atom_id res chain seq x y z
N MET A 1 10.83 7.26 -6.75
CA MET A 1 10.95 6.29 -5.62
C MET A 1 9.79 5.30 -5.65
N GLU A 2 8.54 5.75 -5.76
CA GLU A 2 7.37 4.86 -5.92
C GLU A 2 7.45 3.97 -7.17
N GLU A 3 7.83 4.53 -8.33
CA GLU A 3 7.99 3.77 -9.58
C GLU A 3 8.94 2.56 -9.45
N THR A 4 10.05 2.73 -8.72
CA THR A 4 11.01 1.67 -8.47
C THR A 4 10.43 0.57 -7.58
N HIS A 5 9.71 0.93 -6.51
CA HIS A 5 9.04 -0.04 -5.65
C HIS A 5 7.95 -0.82 -6.37
N VAL A 6 7.21 -0.13 -7.25
CA VAL A 6 6.14 -0.73 -8.05
C VAL A 6 6.70 -1.71 -9.07
N ARG A 7 7.79 -1.35 -9.74
CA ARG A 7 8.50 -2.27 -10.63
C ARG A 7 9.03 -3.49 -9.89
N ILE A 8 9.67 -3.31 -8.73
CA ILE A 8 10.16 -4.44 -7.91
C ILE A 8 9.00 -5.34 -7.48
N LEU A 9 7.86 -4.76 -7.11
CA LEU A 9 6.67 -5.52 -6.75
C LEU A 9 6.13 -6.30 -7.95
N GLU A 10 6.01 -5.69 -9.13
CA GLU A 10 5.58 -6.39 -10.35
C GLU A 10 6.54 -7.51 -10.76
N GLU A 11 7.86 -7.28 -10.70
CA GLU A 11 8.87 -8.29 -10.97
C GLU A 11 8.77 -9.46 -9.97
N SER A 12 8.54 -9.15 -8.69
CA SER A 12 8.36 -10.15 -7.64
C SER A 12 7.07 -10.96 -7.86
N LEU A 13 5.98 -10.30 -8.20
CA LEU A 13 4.71 -10.95 -8.56
C LEU A 13 4.88 -11.84 -9.79
N ALA A 14 5.52 -11.36 -10.84
CA ALA A 14 5.75 -12.15 -12.04
C ALA A 14 6.60 -13.40 -11.76
N ARG A 15 7.58 -13.30 -10.85
CA ARG A 15 8.47 -14.40 -10.49
C ARG A 15 7.84 -15.43 -9.57
N HIS A 16 7.07 -14.99 -8.57
CA HIS A 16 6.61 -15.86 -7.48
C HIS A 16 5.10 -16.13 -7.51
N TYR A 17 4.32 -15.24 -8.12
CA TYR A 17 2.86 -15.29 -8.14
C TYR A 17 2.32 -14.88 -9.52
N PRO A 18 2.65 -15.61 -10.59
CA PRO A 18 2.31 -15.23 -11.96
C PRO A 18 0.82 -15.04 -12.18
N ASP A 19 -0.03 -15.78 -11.46
CA ASP A 19 -1.48 -15.64 -11.50
C ASP A 19 -1.97 -14.27 -10.99
N ALA A 20 -1.20 -13.62 -10.10
CA ALA A 20 -1.46 -12.28 -9.60
C ALA A 20 -0.72 -11.18 -10.40
N ALA A 21 0.23 -11.56 -11.26
CA ALA A 21 1.01 -10.63 -12.08
C ALA A 21 0.22 -10.10 -13.29
N GLY A 22 0.80 -9.13 -14.00
CA GLY A 22 0.25 -8.64 -15.28
C GLY A 22 -1.04 -7.82 -15.17
N THR A 23 -1.36 -7.32 -13.98
CA THR A 23 -2.55 -6.47 -13.75
C THR A 23 -2.35 -5.01 -14.18
N GLY A 24 -1.17 -4.63 -14.68
CA GLY A 24 -0.87 -3.24 -15.06
C GLY A 24 -0.96 -2.31 -13.85
N PHE A 25 -0.48 -2.79 -12.70
CA PHE A 25 -0.48 -2.07 -11.45
C PHE A 25 0.49 -0.87 -11.50
N ALA A 26 1.52 -0.93 -12.33
CA ALA A 26 2.36 0.23 -12.66
C ALA A 26 1.55 1.47 -13.08
N ASP A 27 0.43 1.30 -13.79
CA ASP A 27 -0.41 2.42 -14.24
C ASP A 27 -1.13 3.13 -13.09
N VAL A 28 -1.26 2.47 -11.91
CA VAL A 28 -1.84 3.08 -10.70
C VAL A 28 -1.10 4.34 -10.30
N PHE A 29 0.23 4.36 -10.49
CA PHE A 29 1.10 5.44 -10.02
C PHE A 29 1.34 6.50 -11.10
N ASN A 30 1.26 6.10 -12.38
CA ASN A 30 1.52 7.01 -13.48
C ASN A 30 0.28 7.82 -13.86
N ASN A 31 -0.87 7.17 -14.05
CA ASN A 31 -2.08 7.82 -14.53
C ASN A 31 -3.30 7.60 -13.63
N GLY A 32 -3.28 6.61 -12.74
CA GLY A 32 -4.30 6.33 -11.72
C GLY A 32 -5.72 6.57 -12.21
N THR A 33 -6.28 5.61 -12.94
CA THR A 33 -7.61 5.66 -13.54
C THR A 33 -8.58 4.73 -12.80
N GLU A 34 -9.86 4.77 -13.17
CA GLU A 34 -10.82 3.78 -12.68
C GLU A 34 -10.41 2.35 -13.02
N ASP A 35 -9.84 2.14 -14.21
CA ASP A 35 -9.34 0.85 -14.66
C ASP A 35 -8.15 0.40 -13.81
N SER A 36 -7.19 1.29 -13.52
CA SER A 36 -6.07 0.93 -12.64
C SER A 36 -6.54 0.59 -11.22
N ALA A 37 -7.58 1.25 -10.71
CA ALA A 37 -8.19 0.92 -9.42
C ALA A 37 -8.85 -0.46 -9.42
N ALA A 38 -9.55 -0.82 -10.50
CA ALA A 38 -10.15 -2.14 -10.66
C ALA A 38 -9.09 -3.24 -10.77
N ARG A 39 -8.08 -3.05 -11.63
CA ARG A 39 -7.02 -4.04 -11.87
C ARG A 39 -6.14 -4.27 -10.62
N SER A 40 -5.81 -3.21 -9.89
CA SER A 40 -5.10 -3.33 -8.60
C SER A 40 -5.95 -4.02 -7.53
N GLY A 41 -7.26 -3.81 -7.54
CA GLY A 41 -8.17 -4.53 -6.66
C GLY A 41 -8.23 -6.03 -6.96
N GLU A 42 -8.27 -6.38 -8.24
CA GLU A 42 -8.23 -7.78 -8.71
C GLU A 42 -6.90 -8.46 -8.35
N MET A 43 -5.76 -7.78 -8.54
CA MET A 43 -4.44 -8.25 -8.10
C MET A 43 -4.46 -8.66 -6.61
N VAL A 44 -4.93 -7.75 -5.74
CA VAL A 44 -5.03 -8.02 -4.30
C VAL A 44 -5.96 -9.18 -4.01
N ARG A 45 -7.09 -9.29 -4.72
CA ARG A 45 -8.02 -10.41 -4.53
C ARG A 45 -7.34 -11.75 -4.83
N ARG A 46 -6.54 -11.83 -5.89
CA ARG A 46 -5.76 -13.03 -6.23
C ARG A 46 -4.70 -13.33 -5.17
N LEU A 47 -4.00 -12.31 -4.68
CA LEU A 47 -3.05 -12.47 -3.58
C LEU A 47 -3.71 -13.00 -2.30
N VAL A 48 -4.88 -12.48 -1.93
CA VAL A 48 -5.64 -12.99 -0.78
C VAL A 48 -6.09 -14.43 -0.99
N ALA A 49 -6.47 -14.82 -2.22
CA ALA A 49 -6.84 -16.20 -2.52
C ALA A 49 -5.68 -17.19 -2.35
N LEU A 50 -4.46 -16.76 -2.68
CA LEU A 50 -3.23 -17.53 -2.54
C LEU A 50 -2.76 -17.69 -1.07
N GLU A 51 -3.32 -16.95 -0.11
CA GLU A 51 -2.91 -17.02 1.30
C GLU A 51 -3.05 -18.44 1.86
N ARG A 52 -4.12 -19.16 1.49
CA ARG A 52 -4.40 -20.52 1.95
C ARG A 52 -3.49 -21.58 1.33
N SER A 53 -2.88 -21.28 0.19
CA SER A 53 -1.96 -22.20 -0.49
C SER A 53 -0.51 -22.00 -0.07
N GLN A 54 -0.21 -21.03 0.80
CA GLN A 54 1.15 -20.83 1.30
C GLN A 54 1.55 -21.91 2.31
N PRO A 55 2.85 -22.28 2.36
CA PRO A 55 3.42 -23.09 3.43
C PRO A 55 3.05 -22.53 4.81
N GLN A 56 2.78 -23.40 5.78
CA GLN A 56 2.26 -23.00 7.10
C GLN A 56 3.21 -22.07 7.86
N ASP A 57 4.51 -22.26 7.70
CA ASP A 57 5.59 -21.45 8.25
C ASP A 57 5.71 -20.07 7.58
N GLU A 58 5.26 -19.93 6.33
CA GLU A 58 5.29 -18.69 5.57
C GLU A 58 3.98 -17.89 5.59
N GLN A 59 2.85 -18.54 5.94
CA GLN A 59 1.52 -17.91 5.94
C GLN A 59 1.46 -16.57 6.68
N ALA A 60 2.11 -16.47 7.85
CA ALA A 60 2.10 -15.24 8.64
C ALA A 60 2.88 -14.10 7.95
N ALA A 61 4.00 -14.42 7.30
CA ALA A 61 4.80 -13.46 6.55
C ALA A 61 4.06 -13.01 5.29
N TYR A 62 3.45 -13.96 4.57
CA TYR A 62 2.65 -13.70 3.38
C TYR A 62 1.44 -12.80 3.70
N SER A 63 0.68 -13.12 4.76
CA SER A 63 -0.47 -12.32 5.19
C SER A 63 -0.07 -10.86 5.50
N LYS A 64 1.09 -10.66 6.14
CA LYS A 64 1.65 -9.32 6.38
C LYS A 64 2.05 -8.62 5.07
N ALA A 65 2.63 -9.34 4.12
CA ALA A 65 2.98 -8.78 2.82
C ALA A 65 1.72 -8.32 2.07
N VAL A 66 0.67 -9.16 2.00
CA VAL A 66 -0.61 -8.80 1.38
C VAL A 66 -1.23 -7.58 2.05
N LEU A 67 -1.25 -7.54 3.39
CA LEU A 67 -1.77 -6.39 4.12
C LEU A 67 -0.96 -5.11 3.83
N THR A 68 0.37 -5.22 3.75
CA THR A 68 1.26 -4.11 3.42
C THR A 68 0.98 -3.60 2.01
N THR A 69 0.81 -4.49 1.03
CA THR A 69 0.42 -4.13 -0.33
C THR A 69 -0.92 -3.39 -0.36
N ILE A 70 -1.94 -3.87 0.37
CA ILE A 70 -3.24 -3.20 0.45
C ILE A 70 -3.09 -1.75 0.93
N TYR A 71 -2.34 -1.55 2.02
CA TYR A 71 -2.13 -0.21 2.57
C TYR A 71 -1.29 0.68 1.67
N PHE A 72 -0.28 0.12 0.99
CA PHE A 72 0.53 0.87 0.03
C PHE A 72 -0.34 1.44 -1.09
N ILE A 73 -1.15 0.60 -1.74
CA ILE A 73 -2.04 1.01 -2.83
C ILE A 73 -3.07 2.03 -2.37
N TYR A 74 -3.70 1.76 -1.23
CA TYR A 74 -4.68 2.67 -0.64
C TYR A 74 -4.04 4.04 -0.35
N ALA A 75 -2.85 4.05 0.27
CA ALA A 75 -2.12 5.28 0.57
C ALA A 75 -1.79 6.05 -0.71
N SER A 76 -1.36 5.39 -1.78
CA SER A 76 -1.05 6.05 -3.05
C SER A 76 -2.25 6.80 -3.62
N TYR A 77 -3.45 6.21 -3.57
CA TYR A 77 -4.67 6.92 -4.00
C TYR A 77 -5.04 8.07 -3.06
N THR A 78 -5.01 7.85 -1.74
CA THR A 78 -5.41 8.89 -0.79
C THR A 78 -4.43 10.05 -0.73
N ASP A 79 -3.14 9.79 -0.94
CA ASP A 79 -2.07 10.79 -0.93
C ASP A 79 -2.12 11.66 -2.18
N ALA A 80 -2.54 11.07 -3.31
CA ALA A 80 -2.89 11.80 -4.53
C ALA A 80 -4.26 12.51 -4.46
N GLY A 81 -5.00 12.41 -3.36
CA GLY A 81 -6.34 12.98 -3.19
C GLY A 81 -7.43 12.30 -4.02
N ARG A 82 -7.17 11.11 -4.57
CA ARG A 82 -8.06 10.34 -5.46
C ARG A 82 -8.91 9.34 -4.66
N PHE A 83 -9.77 9.87 -3.80
CA PHE A 83 -10.57 9.08 -2.86
C PHE A 83 -11.62 8.18 -3.53
N ASP A 84 -12.13 8.59 -4.68
CA ASP A 84 -13.01 7.80 -5.53
C ASP A 84 -12.30 6.52 -6.03
N LEU A 85 -11.05 6.63 -6.44
CA LEU A 85 -10.23 5.50 -6.86
C LEU A 85 -9.84 4.61 -5.68
N ALA A 86 -9.49 5.21 -4.54
CA ALA A 86 -9.24 4.46 -3.30
C ALA A 86 -10.46 3.60 -2.93
N ARG A 87 -11.67 4.16 -3.04
CA ARG A 87 -12.92 3.42 -2.78
C ARG A 87 -13.12 2.29 -3.77
N ARG A 88 -12.98 2.56 -5.07
CA ARG A 88 -13.13 1.54 -6.15
C ARG A 88 -12.15 0.39 -5.95
N PHE A 89 -10.90 0.69 -5.60
CA PHE A 89 -9.89 -0.30 -5.24
C PHE A 89 -10.34 -1.18 -4.06
N LEU A 90 -10.87 -0.58 -2.98
CA LEU A 90 -11.34 -1.32 -1.80
C LEU A 90 -12.55 -2.21 -2.08
N GLU A 91 -13.45 -1.76 -2.97
CA GLU A 91 -14.59 -2.55 -3.46
C GLU A 91 -14.13 -3.72 -4.32
N ALA A 92 -13.25 -3.47 -5.31
CA ALA A 92 -12.71 -4.51 -6.18
C ALA A 92 -11.91 -5.56 -5.40
N SER A 93 -11.10 -5.15 -4.42
CA SER A 93 -10.30 -6.08 -3.60
C SER A 93 -11.06 -6.75 -2.46
N ASN A 94 -12.29 -6.32 -2.14
CA ASN A 94 -13.02 -6.74 -0.93
C ASN A 94 -12.22 -6.50 0.38
N SER A 95 -11.46 -5.40 0.43
CA SER A 95 -10.49 -5.11 1.50
C SER A 95 -11.00 -4.15 2.58
N TRP A 96 -12.28 -3.78 2.57
CA TRP A 96 -12.88 -2.87 3.55
C TRP A 96 -12.64 -3.26 5.01
N LYS A 97 -12.53 -4.56 5.30
CA LYS A 97 -12.24 -5.10 6.64
C LYS A 97 -10.89 -4.63 7.20
N PHE A 98 -9.94 -4.28 6.33
CA PHE A 98 -8.61 -3.81 6.73
C PHE A 98 -8.57 -2.30 6.97
N ILE A 99 -9.54 -1.55 6.47
CA ILE A 99 -9.59 -0.08 6.61
C ILE A 99 -10.26 0.33 7.93
N ARG A 100 -9.65 1.28 8.63
CA ARG A 100 -10.10 1.77 9.93
C ARG A 100 -11.53 2.31 9.83
N ARG A 101 -12.38 2.01 10.82
CA ARG A 101 -13.79 2.46 10.85
C ARG A 101 -13.96 3.96 10.63
N ARG A 102 -13.06 4.78 11.18
CA ARG A 102 -13.09 6.26 11.07
C ARG A 102 -12.77 6.80 9.67
N GLU A 103 -12.08 6.03 8.83
CA GLU A 103 -11.73 6.44 7.46
C GLU A 103 -12.88 6.17 6.48
N ARG A 104 -13.71 5.17 6.76
CA ARG A 104 -14.86 4.77 5.92
C ARG A 104 -15.85 5.91 5.63
N PRO A 105 -16.33 6.71 6.61
CA PRO A 105 -17.24 7.81 6.33
C PRO A 105 -16.60 8.92 5.49
N LEU A 106 -15.28 9.12 5.59
CA LEU A 106 -14.56 10.13 4.80
C LEU A 106 -14.46 9.70 3.32
N LEU A 107 -14.22 8.41 3.07
CA LEU A 107 -14.29 7.84 1.72
C LEU A 107 -15.71 7.98 1.14
N ALA A 108 -16.75 7.75 1.95
CA ALA A 108 -18.13 7.94 1.52
C ALA A 108 -18.47 9.41 1.21
N ALA A 109 -18.00 10.35 2.05
CA ALA A 109 -18.23 11.78 1.86
C ALA A 109 -17.53 12.36 0.61
N SER A 110 -16.38 11.79 0.23
CA SER A 110 -15.60 12.24 -0.94
C SER A 110 -16.35 12.11 -2.28
N LEU A 111 -17.33 11.19 -2.36
CA LEU A 111 -18.21 11.01 -3.53
C LEU A 111 -19.26 12.11 -3.67
N GLN A 112 -19.76 12.60 -2.54
CA GLN A 112 -20.84 13.58 -2.55
C GLN A 112 -20.27 15.01 -2.69
N TRP A 113 -19.13 15.30 -2.05
CA TRP A 113 -18.55 16.63 -2.02
C TRP A 113 -17.03 16.55 -2.16
N ARG A 114 -16.53 16.73 -3.40
CA ARG A 114 -15.12 16.57 -3.82
C ARG A 114 -14.09 17.32 -2.97
N TRP A 115 -14.47 18.42 -2.31
CA TRP A 115 -13.55 19.30 -1.58
C TRP A 115 -13.56 19.10 -0.05
N PRO A 116 -14.69 19.12 0.67
CA PRO A 116 -14.67 18.94 2.12
C PRO A 116 -14.35 17.52 2.59
N GLY A 117 -14.68 16.47 1.80
CA GLY A 117 -14.26 15.10 2.11
C GLY A 117 -12.74 14.92 2.05
N ALA A 118 -12.11 15.51 1.02
CA ALA A 118 -10.66 15.55 0.87
C ALA A 118 -9.99 16.35 2.00
N ALA A 119 -10.55 17.51 2.37
CA ALA A 119 -10.07 18.32 3.48
C ALA A 119 -10.19 17.58 4.83
N GLY A 120 -11.31 16.92 5.10
CA GLY A 120 -11.51 16.12 6.31
C GLY A 120 -10.53 14.96 6.43
N PHE A 121 -10.20 14.31 5.32
CA PHE A 121 -9.19 13.25 5.29
C PHE A 121 -7.76 13.77 5.49
N ALA A 122 -7.43 14.91 4.88
CA ALA A 122 -6.14 15.56 5.10
C ALA A 122 -5.94 15.95 6.59
N ILE A 123 -6.98 16.49 7.22
CA ILE A 123 -6.98 16.82 8.65
C ILE A 123 -6.80 15.55 9.49
N LEU A 124 -7.55 14.48 9.20
CA LEU A 124 -7.42 13.22 9.93
C LEU A 124 -5.99 12.64 9.82
N LYS A 125 -5.41 12.69 8.63
CA LYS A 125 -4.03 12.20 8.40
C LYS A 125 -3.01 13.02 9.18
N GLU A 126 -3.21 14.33 9.28
CA GLU A 126 -2.29 15.18 10.05
C GLU A 126 -2.43 14.95 11.56
N VAL A 127 -3.66 14.73 12.05
CA VAL A 127 -3.90 14.31 13.43
C VAL A 127 -3.26 12.94 13.71
N ASP A 128 -3.37 11.97 12.80
CA ASP A 128 -2.73 10.66 12.96
C ASP A 128 -1.20 10.76 12.90
N ARG A 129 -0.61 11.62 12.06
CA ARG A 129 0.85 11.91 12.04
C ARG A 129 1.30 12.54 13.34
N LEU A 130 0.57 13.53 13.85
CA LEU A 130 0.85 14.17 15.13
C LEU A 130 0.74 13.18 16.29
N ALA A 131 -0.32 12.37 16.32
CA ALA A 131 -0.50 11.33 17.31
C ALA A 131 0.63 10.29 17.24
N ALA A 132 1.09 9.91 16.04
CA ALA A 132 2.23 9.01 15.87
C ALA A 132 3.55 9.65 16.38
N ARG A 133 3.79 10.94 16.11
CA ARG A 133 4.94 11.69 16.65
C ARG A 133 4.93 11.76 18.18
N ILE A 134 3.75 11.94 18.78
CA ILE A 134 3.59 12.01 20.23
C ILE A 134 3.73 10.62 20.87
N ARG A 135 3.14 9.58 20.26
CA ARG A 135 3.13 8.21 20.79
C ARG A 135 4.45 7.47 20.57
N TYR A 136 5.21 7.82 19.52
CA TYR A 136 6.52 7.24 19.19
C TYR A 136 7.53 8.33 18.80
N PRO A 137 8.00 9.15 19.77
CA PRO A 137 8.88 10.29 19.49
C PRO A 137 10.24 9.91 18.89
N ARG A 138 10.59 8.61 18.87
CA ARG A 138 11.88 8.07 18.36
C ARG A 138 11.75 7.17 17.13
N ALA A 139 10.59 7.05 16.50
CA ALA A 139 10.44 6.23 15.28
C ALA A 139 11.28 6.78 14.09
N GLY A 140 11.66 8.06 14.11
CA GLY A 140 12.62 8.63 13.15
C GLY A 140 14.08 8.19 13.34
N LYS A 141 14.41 7.44 14.40
CA LYS A 141 15.75 6.89 14.67
C LYS A 141 15.86 5.38 14.39
N LEU A 142 14.83 4.75 13.84
CA LEU A 142 14.79 3.31 13.56
C LEU A 142 15.06 2.97 12.09
N VAL A 143 15.45 3.94 11.26
CA VAL A 143 16.16 3.66 10.02
C VAL A 143 17.62 3.48 10.41
N PRO A 144 18.22 2.28 10.32
CA PRO A 144 19.67 2.18 10.34
C PRO A 144 20.17 3.08 9.22
N GLU A 145 20.92 4.11 9.60
CA GLU A 145 21.68 4.95 8.69
C GLU A 145 22.35 4.04 7.65
N LEU A 146 22.03 4.23 6.37
CA LEU A 146 22.54 3.40 5.25
C LEU A 146 24.08 3.36 5.23
N ASP A 147 24.74 4.28 5.93
CA ASP A 147 26.18 4.31 6.15
C ASP A 147 26.68 3.11 6.99
N ASN A 148 25.85 2.55 7.87
CA ASN A 148 26.23 1.38 8.69
C ASN A 148 26.17 0.05 7.93
N LEU A 149 25.55 0.02 6.74
CA LEU A 149 25.60 -1.16 5.85
C LEU A 149 26.82 -1.15 4.94
N ARG A 150 27.43 0.02 4.69
CA ARG A 150 28.70 0.14 3.95
C ARG A 150 29.91 -0.25 4.80
N SER A 151 29.85 -0.08 6.12
CA SER A 151 30.91 -0.50 7.04
C SER A 151 30.92 -2.01 7.35
N LEU A 152 29.92 -2.76 6.88
CA LEU A 152 29.86 -4.23 6.98
C LEU A 152 30.29 -4.94 5.68
N ALA A 153 30.72 -4.20 4.65
CA ALA A 153 31.43 -4.80 3.54
C ALA A 153 32.84 -5.20 4.05
N PRO A 154 33.21 -6.49 4.06
CA PRO A 154 34.56 -6.88 4.43
C PRO A 154 35.54 -6.31 3.40
N ASP A 155 36.55 -5.62 3.92
CA ASP A 155 37.70 -5.17 3.17
C ASP A 155 38.37 -6.33 2.42
N GLY A 156 38.64 -6.11 1.13
CA GLY A 156 39.66 -6.81 0.33
C GLY A 156 39.18 -8.07 -0.38
N GLN A 157 38.96 -8.03 -1.70
CA GLN A 157 39.97 -8.20 -2.79
C GLN A 157 40.39 -9.66 -3.02
N PRO A 158 40.87 -10.04 -4.23
CA PRO A 158 41.51 -9.22 -5.28
C PRO A 158 40.59 -8.69 -6.39
#